data_AF-A0A0V1PBP3-F1
#
_entry.id   AF-A0A0V1PBP3-F1
#
_cell.length_a   1.000
_cell.length_b   1.000
_cell.length_c   1.000
_cell.angle_alpha   90.00
_cell.angle_beta   90.00
_cell.angle_gamma   90.00
#
_symmetry.space_group_name_H-M   'P 1'
#
loop_
_entity.id
_entity.type
_entity.pdbx_description
1 polymer ?
#
loop_
_entity_poly.entity_id
_entity_poly.type
_entity_poly.pdbx_seq_one_letter_code
_entity_poly.pdbx_strand_id
1 'polypeptide(L)'
;MRNAISKVTIQTLLTFLYNSLGSDNSVIVLSSCSWPDSQNENALKFFVLADTHILGDYKGHWFDKLRREWQMKKCFQTSVRFFNPDAVFVLGDLFDEGMWSDEKRFKKYTNDFYDIFSANSTPLYAVIGNHDVGFHDQLHPLRLIWFYDAFGMDIIELVVLKRYPFILVNSMAMENDQCIFCSEAVRMITSLNLTLQCAKDGRNGHCYFGNVTEYIKPIVMQHFPLFRESDALCDEVDEAPFDQKHRLMLEGKDCLSNKSTSFLLEILQPRAVFSGHTHHGCRTLHNDGEVQEWTVSSYSWRNKNNPAFLMVTVTDEDVLVNKCQLPRESTKNGLILSILYQIQPGHLLFLNMKTVSAALVLGISFE
;
A
#
# COMPACT_ATOMS: atom_id res chain seq x y z
N MET A 1 -15.36 -15.86 -49.24
CA MET A 1 -14.12 -15.85 -48.45
C MET A 1 -14.48 -15.53 -47.02
N ARG A 2 -14.37 -16.52 -46.11
CA ARG A 2 -14.70 -16.35 -44.69
C ARG A 2 -13.54 -15.59 -44.04
N ASN A 3 -13.81 -14.39 -43.52
CA ASN A 3 -12.86 -13.64 -42.72
C ASN A 3 -12.67 -14.36 -41.38
N ALA A 4 -11.72 -15.28 -41.34
CA ALA A 4 -11.15 -15.75 -40.08
C ALA A 4 -10.35 -14.58 -39.50
N ILE A 5 -10.98 -13.77 -38.66
CA ILE A 5 -10.23 -12.85 -37.80
C ILE A 5 -9.28 -13.75 -36.99
N SER A 6 -7.98 -13.60 -37.22
CA SER A 6 -6.99 -14.46 -36.56
C SER A 6 -7.09 -14.29 -35.05
N LYS A 7 -6.80 -15.34 -34.27
CA LYS A 7 -6.72 -15.25 -32.80
C LYS A 7 -5.82 -14.10 -32.35
N VAL A 8 -4.77 -13.81 -33.12
CA VAL A 8 -3.84 -12.69 -32.90
C VAL A 8 -4.57 -11.36 -33.00
N THR A 9 -5.40 -11.15 -34.03
CA THR A 9 -6.15 -9.91 -34.23
C THR A 9 -7.18 -9.64 -33.13
N ILE A 10 -7.86 -10.69 -32.64
CA ILE A 10 -8.78 -10.57 -31.49
C ILE A 10 -8.01 -10.21 -30.22
N GLN A 11 -6.87 -10.87 -29.99
CA GLN A 11 -6.02 -10.60 -28.82
C GLN A 11 -5.46 -9.17 -28.85
N THR A 12 -5.01 -8.67 -30.00
CA THR A 12 -4.55 -7.28 -30.15
C THR A 12 -5.68 -6.28 -29.90
N LEU A 13 -6.89 -6.53 -30.41
CA LEU A 13 -8.05 -5.67 -30.18
C LEU A 13 -8.46 -5.65 -28.70
N LEU A 14 -8.49 -6.81 -28.05
CA LEU A 14 -8.78 -6.92 -26.61
C LEU A 14 -7.76 -6.16 -25.77
N THR A 15 -6.47 -6.32 -26.07
CA THR A 15 -5.40 -5.59 -25.38
C THR A 15 -5.54 -4.08 -25.59
N PHE A 16 -5.85 -3.64 -26.82
CA PHE A 16 -6.06 -2.21 -27.12
C PHE A 16 -7.26 -1.63 -26.35
N LEU A 17 -8.40 -2.33 -26.37
CA LEU A 17 -9.60 -1.92 -25.62
C LEU A 17 -9.32 -1.90 -24.11
N TYR A 18 -8.64 -2.92 -23.57
CA TYR A 18 -8.29 -3.00 -22.16
C TYR A 18 -7.40 -1.84 -21.70
N ASN A 19 -6.47 -1.42 -22.58
CA ASN A 19 -5.54 -0.34 -22.31
C ASN A 19 -6.21 1.05 -22.44
N SER A 20 -6.99 1.28 -23.50
CA SER A 20 -7.70 2.56 -23.69
C SER A 20 -8.74 2.78 -22.58
N LEU A 21 -9.60 1.80 -22.33
CA LEU A 21 -10.61 1.88 -21.27
C LEU A 21 -9.99 1.93 -19.88
N GLY A 22 -8.82 1.34 -19.69
CA GLY A 22 -8.08 1.41 -18.44
C GLY A 22 -7.67 2.84 -18.10
N SER A 23 -7.04 3.55 -19.04
CA SER A 23 -6.55 4.91 -18.80
C SER A 23 -7.68 5.93 -18.64
N ASP A 24 -8.73 5.86 -19.47
CA ASP A 24 -9.85 6.82 -19.40
C ASP A 24 -10.70 6.62 -18.15
N ASN A 25 -10.94 5.37 -17.73
CA ASN A 25 -11.71 5.07 -16.52
C ASN A 25 -10.96 5.47 -15.24
N SER A 26 -9.62 5.35 -15.23
CA SER A 26 -8.80 5.85 -14.13
C SER A 26 -8.97 7.35 -13.93
N VAL A 27 -8.94 8.16 -14.99
CA VAL A 27 -9.12 9.63 -14.87
C VAL A 27 -10.51 9.97 -14.32
N ILE A 28 -11.56 9.31 -14.81
CA ILE A 28 -12.93 9.57 -14.37
C ILE A 28 -13.09 9.24 -12.88
N VAL A 29 -12.64 8.06 -12.44
CA VAL A 29 -12.77 7.67 -11.04
C VAL A 29 -11.92 8.58 -10.15
N LEU A 30 -10.68 8.86 -10.54
CA LEU A 30 -9.79 9.75 -9.78
C LEU A 30 -10.35 11.18 -9.69
N SER A 31 -11.05 11.69 -10.70
CA SER A 31 -11.63 13.04 -10.67
C SER A 31 -12.68 13.24 -9.58
N SER A 32 -13.20 12.16 -8.99
CA SER A 32 -14.11 12.20 -7.84
C SER A 32 -13.40 12.37 -6.50
N CYS A 33 -12.07 12.21 -6.46
CA CYS A 33 -11.27 12.38 -5.26
C CYS A 33 -10.75 13.82 -5.11
N SER A 34 -10.55 14.23 -3.87
CA SER A 34 -9.98 15.54 -3.54
C SER A 34 -9.20 15.47 -2.24
N TRP A 35 -8.24 16.38 -2.07
CA TRP A 35 -7.56 16.57 -0.79
C TRP A 35 -8.55 16.96 0.31
N PRO A 36 -8.53 16.31 1.49
CA PRO A 36 -9.29 16.76 2.64
C PRO A 36 -8.65 18.07 3.14
N ASP A 37 -9.41 19.17 3.16
CA ASP A 37 -8.89 20.54 3.33
C ASP A 37 -7.98 21.05 2.18
N SER A 38 -8.60 21.26 1.02
CA SER A 38 -7.92 21.81 -0.17
C SER A 38 -7.43 23.26 -0.02
N GLN A 39 -7.91 24.02 0.97
CA GLN A 39 -7.70 25.47 1.07
C GLN A 39 -6.41 25.84 1.82
N ASN A 40 -5.86 24.95 2.64
CA ASN A 40 -4.61 25.20 3.34
C ASN A 40 -3.40 24.89 2.43
N GLU A 41 -2.76 25.94 1.92
CA GLU A 41 -1.56 25.84 1.07
C GLU A 41 -0.31 25.38 1.83
N ASN A 42 -0.27 25.62 3.15
CA ASN A 42 0.87 25.24 4.00
C ASN A 42 0.80 23.80 4.51
N ALA A 43 -0.36 23.14 4.38
CA ALA A 43 -0.55 21.77 4.83
C ALA A 43 0.36 20.77 4.09
N LEU A 44 0.79 19.71 4.76
CA LEU A 44 1.49 18.59 4.13
C LEU A 44 0.48 17.63 3.52
N LYS A 45 0.54 17.43 2.20
CA LYS A 45 -0.39 16.58 1.44
C LYS A 45 0.33 15.36 0.88
N PHE A 46 -0.04 14.16 1.29
CA PHE A 46 0.65 12.94 0.85
C PHE A 46 -0.31 11.79 0.56
N PHE A 47 0.18 10.83 -0.22
CA PHE A 47 -0.51 9.58 -0.45
C PHE A 47 -0.04 8.48 0.49
N VAL A 48 -0.95 7.58 0.85
CA VAL A 48 -0.64 6.31 1.52
C VAL A 48 -1.24 5.16 0.72
N LEU A 49 -0.38 4.25 0.29
CA LEU A 49 -0.72 3.02 -0.43
C LEU A 49 -0.27 1.83 0.44
N ALA A 50 -0.82 0.64 0.20
CA ALA A 50 -0.38 -0.60 0.83
C ALA A 50 -0.55 -1.79 -0.11
N ASP A 51 0.16 -2.88 0.18
CA ASP A 51 -0.03 -4.20 -0.44
C ASP A 51 -0.05 -4.13 -1.98
N THR A 52 1.04 -3.65 -2.58
CA THR A 52 1.12 -3.54 -4.04
C THR A 52 1.32 -4.90 -4.71
N HIS A 53 1.91 -5.87 -3.99
CA HIS A 53 2.15 -7.25 -4.45
C HIS A 53 2.61 -7.32 -5.91
N ILE A 54 3.72 -6.67 -6.24
CA ILE A 54 4.38 -6.83 -7.54
C ILE A 54 4.69 -8.32 -7.71
N LEU A 55 4.24 -8.90 -8.81
CA LEU A 55 4.26 -10.35 -8.98
C LEU A 55 5.69 -10.81 -9.23
N GLY A 56 6.09 -11.85 -8.50
CA GLY A 56 7.36 -12.50 -8.73
C GLY A 56 7.31 -13.57 -9.82
N ASP A 57 8.48 -14.14 -10.11
CA ASP A 57 8.66 -15.09 -11.22
C ASP A 57 8.23 -16.54 -10.86
N TYR A 58 7.98 -16.85 -9.57
CA TYR A 58 7.73 -18.23 -9.13
C TYR A 58 6.26 -18.65 -9.21
N LYS A 59 5.39 -17.89 -8.55
CA LYS A 59 3.93 -18.09 -8.48
C LYS A 59 3.18 -17.12 -9.40
N GLY A 60 3.85 -16.08 -9.90
CA GLY A 60 3.24 -15.09 -10.77
C GLY A 60 3.02 -15.59 -12.19
N HIS A 61 1.78 -15.50 -12.68
CA HIS A 61 1.48 -15.73 -14.08
C HIS A 61 1.80 -14.47 -14.92
N TRP A 62 2.59 -14.62 -15.99
CA TRP A 62 3.10 -13.49 -16.79
C TRP A 62 2.00 -12.54 -17.31
N PHE A 63 0.84 -13.07 -17.69
CA PHE A 63 -0.26 -12.26 -18.20
C PHE A 63 -0.96 -11.49 -17.08
N ASP A 64 -1.08 -12.08 -15.89
CA ASP A 64 -1.63 -11.38 -14.73
C ASP A 64 -0.64 -10.27 -14.32
N LYS A 65 0.66 -10.58 -14.26
CA LYS A 65 1.74 -9.60 -14.01
C LYS A 65 1.61 -8.39 -14.93
N LEU A 66 1.65 -8.63 -16.25
CA LEU A 66 1.54 -7.57 -17.26
C LEU A 66 0.29 -6.70 -17.05
N ARG A 67 -0.86 -7.33 -16.79
CA ARG A 67 -2.15 -6.64 -16.64
C ARG A 67 -2.21 -5.81 -15.35
N ARG A 68 -1.90 -6.42 -14.20
CA ARG A 68 -2.00 -5.79 -12.88
C ARG A 68 -1.00 -4.65 -12.73
N GLU A 69 0.25 -4.87 -13.10
CA GLU A 69 1.31 -3.88 -12.99
C GLU A 69 1.08 -2.70 -13.94
N TRP A 70 0.61 -2.95 -15.16
CA TRP A 70 0.23 -1.87 -16.07
C TRP A 70 -0.90 -1.01 -15.51
N GLN A 71 -1.91 -1.63 -14.88
CA GLN A 71 -3.02 -0.91 -14.24
C GLN A 71 -2.55 -0.06 -13.07
N MET A 72 -1.74 -0.62 -12.17
CA MET A 72 -1.15 0.11 -11.05
C MET A 72 -0.30 1.29 -11.54
N LYS A 73 0.57 1.05 -12.53
CA LYS A 73 1.43 2.09 -13.13
C LYS A 73 0.61 3.26 -13.66
N LYS A 74 -0.46 2.98 -14.42
CA LYS A 74 -1.32 4.04 -14.97
C LYS A 74 -2.08 4.78 -13.89
N CYS A 75 -2.68 4.09 -12.93
CA CYS A 75 -3.42 4.75 -11.85
C CYS A 75 -2.50 5.59 -10.99
N PHE A 76 -1.32 5.08 -10.64
CA PHE A 76 -0.36 5.78 -9.80
C PHE A 76 0.17 7.04 -10.49
N GLN A 77 0.72 6.91 -11.70
CA GLN A 77 1.29 8.04 -12.43
C GLN A 77 0.25 9.11 -12.74
N THR A 78 -0.98 8.71 -13.08
CA THR A 78 -2.09 9.66 -13.26
C THR A 78 -2.44 10.35 -11.94
N SER A 79 -2.52 9.63 -10.83
CA SER A 79 -2.85 10.20 -9.50
C SER A 79 -1.79 11.21 -9.06
N VAL A 80 -0.51 10.86 -9.13
CA VAL A 80 0.59 11.76 -8.76
C VAL A 80 0.58 13.01 -9.64
N ARG A 81 0.40 12.85 -10.95
CA ARG A 81 0.33 14.00 -11.88
C ARG A 81 -0.89 14.89 -11.64
N PHE A 82 -2.03 14.30 -11.29
CA PHE A 82 -3.29 15.02 -11.14
C PHE A 82 -3.37 15.77 -9.81
N PHE A 83 -2.90 15.17 -8.71
CA PHE A 83 -3.03 15.71 -7.37
C PHE A 83 -1.77 16.38 -6.81
N ASN A 84 -0.61 16.11 -7.41
CA ASN A 84 0.69 16.67 -7.04
C ASN A 84 0.99 16.61 -5.52
N PRO A 85 1.06 15.39 -4.93
CA PRO A 85 1.37 15.23 -3.50
C PRO A 85 2.81 15.66 -3.17
N ASP A 86 3.00 16.12 -1.94
CA ASP A 86 4.32 16.42 -1.35
C ASP A 86 5.15 15.14 -1.14
N ALA A 87 4.51 14.00 -0.89
CA ALA A 87 5.16 12.71 -0.70
C ALA A 87 4.21 11.53 -0.96
N VAL A 88 4.80 10.34 -1.10
CA VAL A 88 4.07 9.06 -1.19
C VAL A 88 4.66 8.10 -0.17
N PHE A 89 3.81 7.43 0.60
CA PHE A 89 4.17 6.30 1.45
C PHE A 89 3.56 5.01 0.92
N VAL A 90 4.32 3.92 0.88
CA VAL A 90 3.84 2.58 0.50
C VAL A 90 4.10 1.61 1.66
N LEU A 91 3.03 1.09 2.25
CA LEU A 91 3.04 0.37 3.52
C LEU A 91 3.14 -1.14 3.34
N GLY A 92 4.35 -1.63 3.05
CA GLY A 92 4.69 -3.05 3.01
C GLY A 92 4.00 -3.86 1.92
N ASP A 93 4.45 -5.10 1.83
CA ASP A 93 4.07 -6.08 0.81
C ASP A 93 4.18 -5.48 -0.58
N LEU A 94 5.36 -4.87 -0.81
CA LEU A 94 5.70 -4.28 -2.09
C LEU A 94 5.74 -5.37 -3.16
N PHE A 95 6.34 -6.51 -2.80
CA PHE A 95 6.53 -7.68 -3.63
C PHE A 95 5.69 -8.84 -3.13
N ASP A 96 5.21 -9.70 -4.02
CA ASP A 96 4.51 -10.94 -3.63
C ASP A 96 5.49 -12.03 -3.14
N GLU A 97 6.76 -11.94 -3.55
CA GLU A 97 7.77 -13.00 -3.39
C GLU A 97 9.13 -12.49 -2.89
N GLY A 98 9.19 -11.29 -2.31
CA GLY A 98 10.45 -10.68 -1.84
C GLY A 98 11.21 -11.59 -0.88
N MET A 99 10.50 -12.21 0.07
CA MET A 99 11.10 -13.09 1.08
C MET A 99 11.74 -14.36 0.50
N TRP A 100 11.31 -14.80 -0.69
CA TRP A 100 11.84 -15.98 -1.39
C TRP A 100 12.92 -15.65 -2.42
N SER A 101 13.25 -14.37 -2.59
CA SER A 101 14.20 -13.91 -3.59
C SER A 101 15.66 -14.03 -3.14
N ASP A 102 16.55 -14.18 -4.13
CA ASP A 102 17.97 -13.88 -3.96
C ASP A 102 18.24 -12.40 -4.31
N GLU A 103 19.45 -11.92 -4.04
CA GLU A 103 19.83 -10.51 -4.29
C GLU A 103 19.52 -10.06 -5.73
N LYS A 104 19.78 -10.93 -6.72
CA LYS A 104 19.54 -10.61 -8.13
C LYS A 104 18.06 -10.43 -8.42
N ARG A 105 17.21 -11.32 -7.89
CA ARG A 105 15.75 -11.24 -8.05
C ARG A 105 15.17 -10.07 -7.25
N PHE A 106 15.63 -9.85 -6.02
CA PHE A 106 15.23 -8.70 -5.22
C PHE A 106 15.50 -7.40 -5.99
N LYS A 107 16.71 -7.25 -6.56
CA LYS A 107 17.07 -6.10 -7.41
C LYS A 107 16.19 -5.97 -8.67
N LYS A 108 15.74 -7.09 -9.25
CA LYS A 108 14.78 -7.04 -10.37
C LYS A 108 13.44 -6.51 -9.88
N TYR A 109 12.92 -7.02 -8.76
CA TYR A 109 11.65 -6.58 -8.20
C TYR A 109 11.68 -5.10 -7.80
N THR A 110 12.78 -4.62 -7.23
CA THR A 110 12.94 -3.19 -6.92
C THR A 110 12.94 -2.30 -8.17
N ASN A 111 13.57 -2.74 -9.26
CA ASN A 111 13.50 -2.02 -10.54
C ASN A 111 12.07 -1.98 -11.10
N ASP A 112 11.34 -3.11 -11.05
CA ASP A 112 9.94 -3.18 -11.46
C ASP A 112 9.08 -2.23 -10.60
N PHE A 113 9.33 -2.18 -9.29
CA PHE A 113 8.66 -1.24 -8.37
C PHE A 113 8.87 0.21 -8.78
N TYR A 114 10.11 0.63 -9.02
CA TYR A 114 10.38 2.02 -9.42
C TYR A 114 9.88 2.36 -10.84
N ASP A 115 9.75 1.37 -11.73
CA ASP A 115 9.12 1.58 -13.04
C ASP A 115 7.59 1.82 -12.91
N ILE A 116 6.92 1.04 -12.06
CA ILE A 116 5.48 1.15 -11.80
C ILE A 116 5.17 2.43 -11.01
N PHE A 117 5.87 2.63 -9.89
CA PHE A 117 5.65 3.71 -8.93
C PHE A 117 6.60 4.89 -9.16
N SER A 118 6.92 5.17 -10.43
CA SER A 118 7.70 6.35 -10.80
C SER A 118 6.91 7.62 -10.51
N ALA A 119 7.36 8.38 -9.51
CA ALA A 119 6.68 9.58 -8.99
C ALA A 119 7.33 10.90 -9.46
N ASN A 120 8.13 10.87 -10.54
CA ASN A 120 8.95 11.99 -11.00
C ASN A 120 9.78 12.61 -9.87
N SER A 121 9.43 13.82 -9.41
CA SER A 121 10.13 14.55 -8.35
C SER A 121 9.51 14.38 -6.96
N THR A 122 8.36 13.70 -6.84
CA THR A 122 7.74 13.44 -5.54
C THR A 122 8.51 12.34 -4.81
N PRO A 123 8.97 12.58 -3.57
CA PRO A 123 9.65 11.56 -2.78
C PRO A 123 8.69 10.41 -2.44
N LEU A 124 9.23 9.18 -2.51
CA LEU A 124 8.52 7.95 -2.19
C LEU A 124 9.24 7.23 -1.06
N TYR A 125 8.50 6.88 -0.01
CA TYR A 125 8.99 6.15 1.16
C TYR A 125 8.29 4.80 1.25
N ALA A 126 9.06 3.73 1.25
CA ALA A 126 8.56 2.37 1.35
C ALA A 126 8.78 1.83 2.77
N VAL A 127 7.76 1.17 3.30
CA VAL A 127 7.80 0.45 4.57
C VAL A 127 7.90 -1.05 4.28
N ILE A 128 8.61 -1.80 5.12
CA ILE A 128 8.77 -3.25 5.02
C ILE A 128 7.45 -3.98 5.34
N GLY A 129 7.07 -4.96 4.49
CA GLY A 129 6.03 -5.96 4.79
C GLY A 129 6.57 -7.39 4.91
N ASN A 130 5.70 -8.33 5.26
CA ASN A 130 6.09 -9.73 5.51
C ASN A 130 6.39 -10.46 4.20
N HIS A 131 5.74 -10.12 3.08
CA HIS A 131 6.11 -10.67 1.78
C HIS A 131 7.46 -10.14 1.28
N ASP A 132 7.93 -9.00 1.78
CA ASP A 132 9.21 -8.42 1.38
C ASP A 132 10.39 -9.12 2.07
N VAL A 133 10.29 -9.36 3.38
CA VAL A 133 11.43 -9.85 4.20
C VAL A 133 11.15 -11.13 5.01
N GLY A 134 9.91 -11.58 5.08
CA GLY A 134 9.42 -12.69 5.89
C GLY A 134 8.66 -12.22 7.14
N PHE A 135 7.89 -13.12 7.75
CA PHE A 135 7.34 -12.91 9.09
C PHE A 135 8.47 -12.83 10.14
N HIS A 136 8.12 -12.51 11.39
CA HIS A 136 9.06 -12.36 12.50
C HIS A 136 10.07 -13.52 12.61
N ASP A 137 9.61 -14.77 12.58
CA ASP A 137 10.42 -15.99 12.67
C ASP A 137 11.28 -16.25 11.42
N GLN A 138 11.01 -15.51 10.34
CA GLN A 138 11.69 -15.61 9.05
C GLN A 138 12.56 -14.39 8.77
N LEU A 139 12.69 -13.42 9.68
CA LEU A 139 13.55 -12.27 9.46
C LEU A 139 15.01 -12.70 9.24
N HIS A 140 15.66 -12.07 8.26
CA HIS A 140 17.04 -12.38 7.91
C HIS A 140 17.84 -11.11 7.60
N PRO A 141 19.07 -10.94 8.14
CA PRO A 141 19.84 -9.70 8.00
C PRO A 141 20.08 -9.30 6.54
N LEU A 142 20.38 -10.26 5.66
CA LEU A 142 20.63 -9.96 4.24
C LEU A 142 19.41 -9.35 3.54
N ARG A 143 18.18 -9.79 3.86
CA ARG A 143 16.96 -9.23 3.26
C ARG A 143 16.70 -7.82 3.74
N LEU A 144 16.97 -7.54 5.02
CA LEU A 144 16.90 -6.18 5.57
C LEU A 144 17.93 -5.26 4.91
N ILE A 145 19.16 -5.72 4.69
CA ILE A 145 20.20 -4.97 3.97
C ILE A 145 19.75 -4.66 2.54
N TRP A 146 19.22 -5.64 1.80
CA TRP A 146 18.75 -5.39 0.43
C TRP A 146 17.59 -4.41 0.39
N PHE A 147 16.66 -4.49 1.35
CA PHE A 147 15.56 -3.54 1.46
C PHE A 147 16.07 -2.13 1.78
N TYR A 148 17.00 -2.00 2.74
CA TYR A 148 17.64 -0.73 3.08
C TYR A 148 18.37 -0.12 1.88
N ASP A 149 19.18 -0.91 1.16
CA ASP A 149 19.92 -0.44 -0.01
C ASP A 149 18.99 0.03 -1.14
N ALA A 150 17.80 -0.57 -1.25
CA ALA A 150 16.82 -0.21 -2.28
C ALA A 150 15.95 0.99 -1.89
N PHE A 151 15.50 1.06 -0.64
CA PHE A 151 14.42 1.97 -0.21
C PHE A 151 14.82 2.95 0.90
N GLY A 152 16.01 2.81 1.47
CA GLY A 152 16.50 3.66 2.56
C GLY A 152 15.78 3.46 3.89
N MET A 153 15.11 2.31 4.09
CA MET A 153 14.43 1.98 5.34
C MET A 153 15.17 0.83 6.05
N ASP A 154 15.58 1.08 7.30
CA ASP A 154 16.10 0.07 8.21
C ASP A 154 14.97 -0.48 9.12
N ILE A 155 15.29 -1.02 10.31
CA ILE A 155 14.31 -1.51 11.28
C ILE A 155 13.36 -0.39 11.72
N ILE A 156 13.89 0.80 12.01
CA ILE A 156 13.13 2.01 12.38
C ILE A 156 13.76 3.20 11.66
N GLU A 157 12.95 4.05 11.02
CA GLU A 157 13.45 5.23 10.31
C GLU A 157 12.65 6.48 10.68
N LEU A 158 13.33 7.63 10.84
CA LEU A 158 12.69 8.91 11.10
C LEU A 158 12.76 9.78 9.84
N VAL A 159 11.60 10.04 9.25
CA VAL A 159 11.46 10.94 8.11
C VAL A 159 10.78 12.23 8.58
N VAL A 160 11.38 13.39 8.28
CA VAL A 160 10.78 14.70 8.58
C VAL A 160 10.38 15.37 7.28
N LEU A 161 9.08 15.58 7.06
CA LEU A 161 8.54 16.27 5.90
C LEU A 161 7.93 17.61 6.31
N LYS A 162 8.42 18.69 5.70
CA LYS A 162 8.22 20.08 6.15
C LYS A 162 8.69 20.23 7.61
N ARG A 163 7.83 19.93 8.58
CA ARG A 163 8.13 19.92 10.02
C ARG A 163 7.55 18.70 10.76
N TYR A 164 6.78 17.86 10.07
CA TYR A 164 6.05 16.76 10.69
C TYR A 164 6.93 15.50 10.72
N PRO A 165 7.16 14.89 11.91
CA PRO A 165 7.93 13.66 12.02
C PRO A 165 7.07 12.43 11.69
N PHE A 166 7.59 11.58 10.81
CA PHE A 166 7.07 10.27 10.45
C PHE A 166 8.04 9.22 10.96
N ILE A 167 7.53 8.24 11.70
CA ILE A 167 8.31 7.11 12.21
C ILE A 167 7.90 5.88 11.41
N LEU A 168 8.79 5.42 10.54
CA LEU A 168 8.60 4.19 9.78
C LEU A 168 9.03 3.01 10.65
N VAL A 169 8.17 2.03 10.82
CA VAL A 169 8.39 0.90 11.72
C VAL A 169 8.33 -0.41 10.94
N ASN A 170 9.41 -1.19 11.00
CA ASN A 170 9.38 -2.59 10.57
C ASN A 170 8.59 -3.41 11.59
N SER A 171 7.31 -3.64 11.31
CA SER A 171 6.41 -4.37 12.21
C SER A 171 6.84 -5.82 12.48
N MET A 172 7.62 -6.45 11.61
CA MET A 172 8.11 -7.82 11.79
C MET A 172 9.19 -7.90 12.89
N ALA A 173 9.83 -6.76 13.19
CA ALA A 173 10.75 -6.60 14.32
C ALA A 173 10.03 -6.13 15.60
N MET A 174 8.70 -6.16 15.64
CA MET A 174 7.89 -5.71 16.77
C MET A 174 7.15 -6.85 17.47
N GLU A 175 7.72 -8.06 17.51
CA GLU A 175 7.20 -9.14 18.37
C GLU A 175 7.47 -8.87 19.87
N ASN A 176 8.49 -8.05 20.16
CA ASN A 176 8.88 -7.64 21.51
C ASN A 176 9.21 -8.84 22.44
N ASP A 177 9.88 -9.83 21.86
CA ASP A 177 10.32 -11.10 22.44
C ASP A 177 11.83 -11.10 22.83
N GLN A 178 12.50 -9.95 22.69
CA GLN A 178 13.94 -9.75 22.95
C GLN A 178 14.88 -10.45 21.96
N CYS A 179 14.40 -10.87 20.79
CA CYS A 179 15.31 -11.27 19.72
C CYS A 179 16.21 -10.09 19.29
N ILE A 180 17.24 -10.34 18.49
CA ILE A 180 18.20 -9.30 18.08
C ILE A 180 17.52 -8.13 17.35
N PHE A 181 16.57 -8.43 16.46
CA PHE A 181 15.84 -7.40 15.71
C PHE A 181 14.86 -6.62 16.60
N CYS A 182 14.12 -7.31 17.48
CA CYS A 182 13.21 -6.67 18.42
C CYS A 182 13.93 -5.78 19.43
N SER A 183 15.06 -6.25 19.95
CA SER A 183 15.88 -5.49 20.89
C SER A 183 16.43 -4.22 20.23
N GLU A 184 16.83 -4.33 18.96
CA GLU A 184 17.30 -3.18 18.19
C GLU A 184 16.16 -2.20 17.87
N ALA A 185 14.98 -2.69 17.49
CA ALA A 185 13.79 -1.86 17.27
C ALA A 185 13.43 -1.06 18.53
N VAL A 186 13.35 -1.72 19.69
CA VAL A 186 13.08 -1.09 20.99
C VAL A 186 14.15 -0.04 21.32
N ARG A 187 15.44 -0.35 21.09
CA ARG A 187 16.55 0.58 21.31
C ARG A 187 16.44 1.82 20.43
N MET A 188 16.16 1.65 19.14
CA MET A 188 16.00 2.76 18.18
C MET A 188 14.79 3.63 18.52
N ILE A 189 13.63 3.03 18.80
CA ILE A 189 12.42 3.75 19.23
C ILE A 189 12.67 4.53 20.52
N THR A 190 13.34 3.92 21.50
CA THR A 190 13.70 4.60 22.75
C THR A 190 14.62 5.80 22.49
N SER A 191 15.61 5.63 21.61
CA SER A 191 16.49 6.73 21.20
C SER A 191 15.74 7.85 20.49
N LEU A 192 14.78 7.53 19.63
CA LEU A 192 13.94 8.52 18.96
C LEU A 192 13.04 9.27 19.95
N ASN A 193 12.46 8.58 20.93
CA ASN A 193 11.68 9.24 21.98
C ASN A 193 12.54 10.24 22.76
N LEU A 194 13.80 9.92 23.09
CA LEU A 194 14.70 10.87 23.73
C LEU A 194 14.91 12.14 22.88
N THR A 195 15.05 11.98 21.55
CA THR A 195 15.12 13.11 20.62
C THR A 195 13.83 13.94 20.63
N LEU A 196 12.66 13.30 20.59
CA LEU A 196 11.36 13.98 20.64
C LEU A 196 11.16 14.73 21.96
N GLN A 197 11.48 14.12 23.11
CA GLN A 197 11.40 14.78 24.41
C GLN A 197 12.39 15.96 24.53
N CYS A 198 13.60 15.86 23.94
CA CYS A 198 14.55 16.98 23.89
C CYS A 198 13.93 18.20 23.18
N ALA A 199 13.27 17.97 22.04
CA ALA A 199 12.58 19.02 21.30
C ALA A 199 11.39 19.62 22.08
N LYS A 200 10.76 18.84 22.97
CA LYS A 200 9.64 19.28 23.82
C LYS A 200 10.08 20.16 24.98
N ASP A 201 11.20 19.81 25.61
CA ASP A 201 11.74 20.50 26.79
C ASP A 201 12.38 21.87 26.48
N GLY A 202 12.62 22.20 25.20
CA GLY A 202 13.02 23.54 24.75
C GLY A 202 14.30 24.10 25.36
N ARG A 203 15.24 23.27 25.84
CA ARG A 203 16.43 23.77 26.55
C ARG A 203 17.43 24.47 25.63
N ASN A 204 17.96 25.59 26.14
CA ASN A 204 19.02 26.47 25.62
C ASN A 204 20.40 25.80 25.38
N GLY A 205 20.47 24.56 24.91
CA GLY A 205 21.75 23.92 24.63
C GLY A 205 21.60 22.59 23.93
N HIS A 206 21.78 22.60 22.61
CA HIS A 206 22.40 21.48 21.89
C HIS A 206 21.63 20.14 21.91
N CYS A 207 20.37 20.11 21.45
CA CYS A 207 19.78 18.86 20.93
C CYS A 207 20.51 18.49 19.62
N TYR A 208 21.64 17.78 19.70
CA TYR A 208 22.49 17.40 18.56
C TYR A 208 22.06 16.08 17.90
N PHE A 209 20.77 15.87 17.67
CA PHE A 209 20.32 14.65 17.00
C PHE A 209 19.17 14.92 16.04
N GLY A 210 19.51 15.33 14.81
CA GLY A 210 18.62 15.22 13.65
C GLY A 210 17.82 16.46 13.27
N ASN A 211 16.91 16.27 12.31
CA ASN A 211 16.16 17.33 11.63
C ASN A 211 14.90 17.79 12.41
N VAL A 212 14.73 17.37 13.67
CA VAL A 212 13.56 17.73 14.49
C VAL A 212 13.91 18.94 15.35
N THR A 213 13.37 20.10 14.99
CA THR A 213 13.64 21.38 15.67
C THR A 213 12.56 21.78 16.66
N GLU A 214 11.37 21.18 16.57
CA GLU A 214 10.21 21.47 17.40
C GLU A 214 9.44 20.18 17.69
N TYR A 215 8.87 20.08 18.89
CA TYR A 215 8.08 18.91 19.25
C TYR A 215 6.71 18.94 18.58
N ILE A 216 6.49 17.98 17.69
CA ILE A 216 5.20 17.65 17.11
C ILE A 216 5.00 16.14 17.31
N LYS A 217 3.79 15.74 17.74
CA LYS A 217 3.45 14.32 17.88
C LYS A 217 3.66 13.61 16.53
N PRO A 218 4.39 12.49 16.49
CA PRO A 218 4.73 11.83 15.25
C PRO A 218 3.53 11.11 14.62
N ILE A 219 3.67 10.81 13.34
CA ILE A 219 2.80 9.88 12.60
C ILE A 219 3.56 8.56 12.46
N VAL A 220 2.95 7.46 12.87
CA VAL A 220 3.56 6.13 12.71
C VAL A 220 3.09 5.51 11.40
N MET A 221 4.05 5.01 10.61
CA MET A 221 3.80 4.31 9.36
C MET A 221 4.37 2.89 9.49
N GLN A 222 3.52 1.88 9.39
CA GLN A 222 3.93 0.49 9.52
C GLN A 222 3.12 -0.40 8.59
N HIS A 223 3.47 -1.69 8.50
CA HIS A 223 2.70 -2.63 7.68
C HIS A 223 1.62 -3.35 8.50
N PHE A 224 1.97 -4.06 9.58
CA PHE A 224 0.95 -4.70 10.41
C PHE A 224 0.10 -3.67 11.16
N PRO A 225 -1.22 -3.84 11.23
CA PRO A 225 -2.07 -3.04 12.11
C PRO A 225 -1.64 -3.14 13.57
N LEU A 226 -1.99 -2.12 14.35
CA LEU A 226 -1.97 -2.23 15.80
C LEU A 226 -2.95 -3.31 16.26
N PHE A 227 -2.75 -3.81 17.48
CA PHE A 227 -3.56 -4.86 18.07
C PHE A 227 -5.04 -4.48 18.08
N ARG A 228 -5.87 -5.37 17.54
CA ARG A 228 -7.32 -5.40 17.67
C ARG A 228 -7.81 -6.83 17.54
N GLU A 229 -8.92 -7.18 18.19
CA GLU A 229 -9.42 -8.55 18.20
C GLU A 229 -9.87 -9.03 16.81
N SER A 230 -10.47 -8.15 16.02
CA SER A 230 -10.94 -8.41 14.66
C SER A 230 -11.25 -7.10 13.93
N ASP A 231 -11.58 -7.20 12.64
CA ASP A 231 -12.07 -6.09 11.82
C ASP A 231 -13.61 -5.91 11.93
N ALA A 232 -14.26 -6.50 12.93
CA ALA A 232 -15.73 -6.54 13.02
C ALA A 232 -16.37 -5.15 13.13
N LEU A 233 -15.66 -4.20 13.74
CA LEU A 233 -16.08 -2.81 13.94
C LEU A 233 -15.70 -1.87 12.79
N CYS A 234 -14.98 -2.36 11.78
CA CYS A 234 -14.69 -1.56 10.60
C CYS A 234 -16.00 -1.27 9.85
N ASP A 235 -16.11 -0.02 9.39
CA ASP A 235 -17.20 0.51 8.58
C ASP A 235 -16.60 1.42 7.49
N GLU A 236 -16.09 0.79 6.44
CA GLU A 236 -15.38 1.46 5.34
C GLU A 236 -15.87 0.93 4.00
N VAL A 237 -15.83 1.76 2.94
CA VAL A 237 -16.37 1.36 1.61
C VAL A 237 -15.59 0.19 0.98
N ASP A 238 -14.35 0.00 1.41
CA ASP A 238 -13.40 -1.04 1.04
C ASP A 238 -13.09 -1.97 2.21
N GLU A 239 -14.00 -2.09 3.19
CA GLU A 239 -13.87 -3.01 4.31
C GLU A 239 -13.83 -4.49 3.89
N ALA A 240 -13.41 -5.34 4.83
CA ALA A 240 -13.39 -6.77 4.64
C ALA A 240 -14.83 -7.33 4.58
N PRO A 241 -15.09 -8.38 3.75
CA PRO A 241 -16.37 -9.07 3.76
C PRO A 241 -16.76 -9.56 5.17
N PHE A 242 -18.06 -9.70 5.42
CA PHE A 242 -18.58 -10.05 6.75
C PHE A 242 -17.90 -11.27 7.39
N ASP A 243 -17.68 -12.34 6.62
CA ASP A 243 -17.07 -13.58 7.10
C ASP A 243 -15.57 -13.47 7.39
N GLN A 244 -14.89 -12.48 6.80
CA GLN A 244 -13.48 -12.19 7.05
C GLN A 244 -13.33 -11.22 8.20
N LYS A 245 -14.16 -10.17 8.27
CA LYS A 245 -14.02 -9.12 9.27
C LYS A 245 -14.29 -9.58 10.71
N HIS A 246 -15.06 -10.64 10.89
CA HIS A 246 -15.33 -11.23 12.22
C HIS A 246 -14.33 -12.32 12.63
N ARG A 247 -13.31 -12.61 11.81
CA ARG A 247 -12.26 -13.55 12.21
C ARG A 247 -11.37 -12.90 13.25
N LEU A 248 -11.00 -13.69 14.25
CA LEU A 248 -10.03 -13.24 15.25
C LEU A 248 -8.67 -13.06 14.58
N MET A 249 -8.05 -11.91 14.84
CA MET A 249 -6.68 -11.63 14.40
C MET A 249 -5.69 -12.41 15.25
N LEU A 250 -4.69 -12.97 14.57
CA LEU A 250 -3.55 -13.63 15.20
C LEU A 250 -2.45 -12.60 15.45
N GLU A 251 -2.11 -12.38 16.72
CA GLU A 251 -0.97 -11.55 17.11
C GLU A 251 0.33 -12.07 16.46
N GLY A 252 1.17 -11.14 15.98
CA GLY A 252 2.43 -11.43 15.28
C GLY A 252 2.26 -11.90 13.84
N LYS A 253 1.01 -12.05 13.37
CA LYS A 253 0.71 -12.46 11.98
C LYS A 253 -0.23 -11.49 11.29
N ASP A 254 -1.42 -11.28 11.85
CA ASP A 254 -2.46 -10.43 11.27
C ASP A 254 -2.41 -9.00 11.84
N CYS A 255 -1.87 -8.84 13.04
CA CYS A 255 -1.65 -7.56 13.72
C CYS A 255 -0.48 -7.65 14.71
N LEU A 256 0.00 -6.52 15.20
CA LEU A 256 0.96 -6.49 16.31
C LEU A 256 0.35 -7.09 17.58
N SER A 257 1.22 -7.60 18.46
CA SER A 257 0.78 -8.03 19.79
C SER A 257 0.23 -6.86 20.59
N ASN A 258 -0.64 -7.16 21.57
CA ASN A 258 -1.16 -6.13 22.48
C ASN A 258 -0.01 -5.41 23.20
N LYS A 259 1.00 -6.17 23.66
CA LYS A 259 2.20 -5.63 24.32
C LYS A 259 2.97 -4.66 23.43
N SER A 260 3.19 -5.00 22.16
CA SER A 260 3.91 -4.13 21.22
C SER A 260 3.12 -2.90 20.84
N THR A 261 1.80 -3.04 20.72
CA THR A 261 0.86 -1.94 20.50
C THR A 261 0.90 -0.94 21.64
N SER A 262 0.75 -1.40 22.90
CA SER A 262 0.87 -0.53 24.08
C SER A 262 2.23 0.16 24.12
N PHE A 263 3.32 -0.57 23.89
CA PHE A 263 4.66 0.00 23.87
C PHE A 263 4.80 1.16 22.86
N LEU A 264 4.35 0.98 21.61
CA LEU A 264 4.41 2.02 20.58
C LEU A 264 3.57 3.25 20.94
N LEU A 265 2.33 3.02 21.39
CA LEU A 265 1.41 4.11 21.75
C LEU A 265 1.91 4.91 22.94
N GLU A 266 2.42 4.24 23.97
CA GLU A 266 2.93 4.88 25.19
C GLU A 266 4.22 5.67 24.92
N ILE A 267 5.18 5.08 24.20
CA ILE A 267 6.51 5.69 24.04
C ILE A 267 6.54 6.79 22.97
N LEU A 268 5.76 6.65 21.89
CA LEU A 268 5.75 7.62 20.79
C LEU A 268 4.63 8.65 20.92
N GLN A 269 3.54 8.32 21.62
CA GLN A 269 2.33 9.13 21.71
C GLN A 269 1.91 9.72 20.36
N PRO A 270 1.75 8.87 19.32
CA PRO A 270 1.53 9.34 17.97
C PRO A 270 0.18 10.06 17.84
N ARG A 271 0.08 10.98 16.89
CA ARG A 271 -1.20 11.64 16.56
C ARG A 271 -2.04 10.85 15.55
N ALA A 272 -1.40 9.96 14.79
CA ALA A 272 -2.03 9.12 13.79
C ALA A 272 -1.15 7.90 13.51
N VAL A 273 -1.79 6.79 13.13
CA VAL A 273 -1.12 5.56 12.70
C VAL A 273 -1.68 5.14 11.35
N PHE A 274 -0.80 4.76 10.43
CA PHE A 274 -1.19 4.18 9.14
C PHE A 274 -0.59 2.78 9.02
N SER A 275 -1.42 1.81 8.65
CA SER A 275 -1.08 0.39 8.48
C SER A 275 -1.61 -0.19 7.17
N GLY A 276 -1.26 -1.42 6.84
CA GLY A 276 -1.70 -2.17 5.65
C GLY A 276 -2.06 -3.63 6.01
N HIS A 277 -1.53 -4.59 5.25
CA HIS A 277 -1.53 -6.03 5.53
C HIS A 277 -2.87 -6.76 5.36
N THR A 278 -3.98 -6.24 5.92
CA THR A 278 -5.27 -6.94 5.86
C THR A 278 -5.91 -6.92 4.48
N HIS A 279 -5.33 -6.18 3.53
CA HIS A 279 -5.83 -5.88 2.19
C HIS A 279 -7.16 -5.10 2.15
N HIS A 280 -7.74 -4.78 3.30
CA HIS A 280 -9.06 -4.18 3.43
C HIS A 280 -8.99 -2.91 4.27
N GLY A 281 -9.81 -1.93 3.93
CA GLY A 281 -9.85 -0.66 4.66
C GLY A 281 -10.45 -0.84 6.04
N CYS A 282 -9.79 -0.30 7.06
CA CYS A 282 -10.35 -0.20 8.40
C CYS A 282 -9.93 1.11 9.07
N ARG A 283 -10.78 1.58 9.98
CA ARG A 283 -10.49 2.71 10.86
C ARG A 283 -10.73 2.29 12.29
N THR A 284 -9.70 2.41 13.11
CA THR A 284 -9.72 1.98 14.51
C THR A 284 -9.28 3.13 15.40
N LEU A 285 -9.81 3.16 16.62
CA LEU A 285 -9.44 4.11 17.66
C LEU A 285 -8.69 3.37 18.76
N HIS A 286 -7.58 3.96 19.18
CA HIS A 286 -6.69 3.44 20.21
C HIS A 286 -6.53 4.48 21.33
N ASN A 287 -6.01 4.04 22.48
CA ASN A 287 -5.76 4.88 23.65
C ASN A 287 -6.99 5.72 24.04
N ASP A 288 -8.12 5.05 24.31
CA ASP A 288 -9.40 5.67 24.67
C ASP A 288 -9.94 6.71 23.66
N GLY A 289 -9.58 6.57 22.39
CA GLY A 289 -10.04 7.45 21.32
C GLY A 289 -9.08 8.59 20.96
N GLU A 290 -7.92 8.67 21.62
CA GLU A 290 -6.93 9.72 21.34
C GLU A 290 -6.14 9.49 20.05
N VAL A 291 -5.95 8.22 19.65
CA VAL A 291 -5.12 7.87 18.49
C VAL A 291 -5.95 7.17 17.43
N GLN A 292 -6.02 7.76 16.25
CA GLN A 292 -6.70 7.17 15.10
C GLN A 292 -5.71 6.37 14.25
N GLU A 293 -6.09 5.12 13.95
CA GLU A 293 -5.41 4.25 13.00
C GLU A 293 -6.25 4.09 11.72
N TRP A 294 -5.59 4.22 10.58
CA TRP A 294 -6.13 3.82 9.28
C TRP A 294 -5.34 2.65 8.72
N THR A 295 -6.00 1.50 8.59
CA THR A 295 -5.50 0.38 7.80
C THR A 295 -5.91 0.59 6.34
N VAL A 296 -4.92 0.74 5.46
CA VAL A 296 -5.09 1.02 4.04
C VAL A 296 -5.38 -0.30 3.32
N SER A 297 -6.41 -0.32 2.47
CA SER A 297 -6.68 -1.48 1.62
C SER A 297 -5.59 -1.68 0.58
N SER A 298 -5.49 -2.89 0.02
CA SER A 298 -4.54 -3.17 -1.04
C SER A 298 -4.73 -2.26 -2.25
N TYR A 299 -3.61 -1.78 -2.80
CA TYR A 299 -3.57 -1.04 -4.07
C TYR A 299 -3.70 -1.97 -5.30
N SER A 300 -3.58 -3.28 -5.09
CA SER A 300 -3.56 -4.28 -6.16
C SER A 300 -4.92 -4.94 -6.36
N TRP A 301 -5.38 -4.97 -7.61
CA TRP A 301 -6.58 -5.71 -8.00
C TRP A 301 -6.47 -7.23 -7.85
N ARG A 302 -5.27 -7.75 -7.57
CA ARG A 302 -5.08 -9.17 -7.25
C ARG A 302 -5.73 -9.53 -5.90
N ASN A 303 -5.73 -8.58 -4.96
CA ASN A 303 -6.19 -8.80 -3.60
C ASN A 303 -7.64 -8.33 -3.39
N LYS A 304 -8.09 -7.33 -4.15
CA LYS A 304 -9.46 -6.79 -4.02
C LYS A 304 -10.03 -6.23 -5.32
N ASN A 305 -11.35 -6.28 -5.46
CA ASN A 305 -12.08 -5.72 -6.61
C ASN A 305 -12.09 -4.18 -6.66
N ASN A 306 -12.05 -3.50 -5.51
CA ASN A 306 -12.09 -2.04 -5.35
C ASN A 306 -10.86 -1.53 -4.57
N PRO A 307 -9.64 -1.61 -5.15
CA PRO A 307 -8.44 -1.09 -4.51
C PRO A 307 -8.56 0.42 -4.31
N ALA A 308 -7.87 0.93 -3.29
CA ALA A 308 -7.89 2.34 -2.92
C ALA A 308 -6.55 2.78 -2.36
N PHE A 309 -6.37 4.09 -2.25
CA PHE A 309 -5.27 4.72 -1.51
C PHE A 309 -5.82 5.88 -0.69
N LEU A 310 -5.07 6.31 0.31
CA LEU A 310 -5.44 7.46 1.14
C LEU A 310 -4.79 8.73 0.61
N MET A 311 -5.57 9.80 0.60
CA MET A 311 -5.12 11.18 0.42
C MET A 311 -5.15 11.84 1.79
N VAL A 312 -3.99 12.15 2.34
CA VAL A 312 -3.84 12.65 3.70
C VAL A 312 -3.37 14.10 3.66
N THR A 313 -4.00 14.95 4.47
CA THR A 313 -3.58 16.33 4.70
C THR A 313 -3.28 16.52 6.18
N VAL A 314 -2.07 16.96 6.50
CA VAL A 314 -1.61 17.19 7.86
C VAL A 314 -1.41 18.68 8.10
N THR A 315 -2.00 19.15 9.17
CA THR A 315 -1.82 20.49 9.74
C THR A 315 -1.28 20.39 11.16
N ASP A 316 -1.02 21.52 11.82
CA ASP A 316 -0.59 21.51 13.22
C ASP A 316 -1.67 20.94 14.16
N GLU A 317 -2.94 21.04 13.77
CA GLU A 317 -4.11 20.65 14.56
C GLU A 317 -4.59 19.25 14.19
N ASP A 318 -4.74 18.98 12.89
CA ASP A 318 -5.45 17.80 12.40
C ASP A 318 -4.64 16.90 11.46
N VAL A 319 -5.03 15.63 11.43
CA VAL A 319 -4.68 14.66 10.39
C VAL A 319 -5.97 14.29 9.67
N LEU A 320 -6.18 14.86 8.49
CA LEU A 320 -7.39 14.67 7.71
C LEU A 320 -7.14 13.64 6.62
N VAL A 321 -8.06 12.68 6.49
CA VAL A 321 -7.91 11.56 5.56
C VAL A 321 -9.13 11.47 4.65
N ASN A 322 -8.88 11.45 3.34
CA ASN A 322 -9.87 11.07 2.35
C ASN A 322 -9.42 9.79 1.64
N LYS A 323 -10.35 8.87 1.40
CA LYS A 323 -10.05 7.60 0.73
C LYS A 323 -10.41 7.71 -0.74
N CYS A 324 -9.40 7.57 -1.60
CA CYS A 324 -9.59 7.63 -3.05
C CYS A 324 -9.63 6.22 -3.64
N GLN A 325 -10.77 5.85 -4.20
CA GLN A 325 -10.95 4.56 -4.85
C GLN A 325 -10.31 4.55 -6.24
N LEU A 326 -9.78 3.40 -6.63
CA LEU A 326 -9.39 3.13 -8.01
C LEU A 326 -10.55 2.45 -8.76
N PRO A 327 -10.51 2.42 -10.11
CA PRO A 327 -11.54 1.75 -10.89
C PRO A 327 -11.78 0.30 -10.46
N ARG A 328 -13.04 -0.08 -10.24
CA ARG A 328 -13.38 -1.47 -9.89
C ARG A 328 -13.06 -2.41 -11.05
N GLU A 329 -12.43 -3.56 -10.75
CA GLU A 329 -12.09 -4.54 -11.80
C GLU A 329 -13.35 -5.09 -12.49
N SER A 330 -14.36 -5.47 -11.71
CA SER A 330 -15.66 -5.94 -12.21
C SER A 330 -16.34 -4.96 -13.18
N THR A 331 -16.28 -3.67 -12.90
CA THR A 331 -16.85 -2.63 -13.79
C THR A 331 -16.09 -2.57 -15.11
N LYS A 332 -14.75 -2.64 -15.07
CA LYS A 332 -13.92 -2.69 -16.28
C LYS A 332 -14.19 -3.94 -17.10
N ASN A 333 -14.26 -5.11 -16.46
CA ASN A 333 -14.53 -6.38 -17.13
C ASN A 333 -15.93 -6.37 -17.77
N GLY A 334 -16.94 -5.81 -17.10
CA GLY A 334 -18.28 -5.62 -17.64
C GLY A 334 -18.34 -4.72 -18.88
N LEU A 335 -17.61 -3.59 -18.88
CA LEU A 335 -17.52 -2.67 -20.03
C LEU A 335 -16.86 -3.33 -21.25
N ILE A 336 -15.83 -4.13 -21.04
CA ILE A 336 -15.16 -4.84 -22.14
C ILE A 336 -16.10 -5.88 -22.74
N LEU A 337 -16.82 -6.63 -21.89
CA LEU A 337 -17.80 -7.61 -22.35
C LEU A 337 -18.94 -6.95 -23.14
N SER A 338 -19.42 -5.78 -22.73
CA SER A 338 -20.49 -5.06 -23.44
C SER A 338 -20.03 -4.55 -24.81
N ILE A 339 -18.81 -4.01 -24.91
CA ILE A 339 -18.22 -3.56 -26.19
C ILE A 339 -18.03 -4.74 -27.14
N LEU A 340 -17.52 -5.87 -26.64
CA LEU A 340 -17.37 -7.08 -27.47
C LEU A 340 -18.71 -7.59 -28.00
N TYR A 341 -19.76 -7.53 -27.20
CA TYR A 341 -21.11 -7.88 -27.62
C TYR A 341 -21.62 -6.94 -28.73
N GLN A 342 -21.37 -5.64 -28.62
CA GLN A 342 -21.77 -4.63 -29.61
C GLN A 342 -20.98 -4.69 -30.93
N ILE A 343 -19.76 -5.25 -30.93
CA ILE A 343 -18.97 -5.48 -32.14
C ILE A 343 -19.41 -6.77 -32.87
N GLN A 344 -20.13 -7.68 -32.19
CA GLN A 344 -20.58 -8.97 -32.71
C GLN A 344 -22.02 -9.09 -33.33
N PRO A 345 -22.75 -8.06 -33.80
CA PRO A 345 -24.07 -8.30 -34.43
C PRO A 345 -24.02 -9.08 -35.75
N GLY A 346 -22.85 -9.17 -36.42
CA GLY A 346 -22.73 -9.76 -37.77
C GLY A 346 -22.17 -11.19 -37.87
N HIS A 347 -21.67 -11.79 -36.79
CA HIS A 347 -20.92 -13.05 -36.85
C HIS A 347 -21.30 -14.04 -35.73
N LEU A 348 -22.60 -14.31 -35.59
CA LEU A 348 -23.12 -15.24 -34.58
C LEU A 348 -22.97 -16.74 -34.92
N LEU A 349 -21.99 -17.14 -35.73
CA LEU A 349 -21.90 -18.54 -36.19
C LEU A 349 -20.58 -19.29 -35.92
N PHE A 350 -19.49 -18.65 -35.45
CA PHE A 350 -18.20 -19.37 -35.37
C PHE A 350 -17.26 -19.06 -34.20
N LEU A 351 -17.71 -18.41 -33.13
CA LEU A 351 -16.93 -18.31 -31.90
C LEU A 351 -17.74 -18.92 -30.76
N ASN A 352 -17.32 -20.12 -30.34
CA ASN A 352 -17.89 -20.82 -29.20
C ASN A 352 -17.75 -19.91 -27.97
N MET A 353 -18.85 -19.41 -27.41
CA MET A 353 -18.84 -18.51 -26.25
C MET A 353 -18.06 -19.09 -25.06
N LYS A 354 -17.91 -20.42 -25.00
CA LYS A 354 -17.03 -21.10 -24.04
C LYS A 354 -15.57 -20.66 -24.15
N THR A 355 -15.03 -20.37 -25.34
CA THR A 355 -13.62 -19.99 -25.53
C THR A 355 -13.31 -18.51 -25.22
N VAL A 356 -14.26 -17.59 -25.42
CA VAL A 356 -14.07 -16.18 -25.05
C VAL A 356 -14.31 -15.97 -23.56
N SER A 357 -15.35 -16.63 -23.03
CA SER A 357 -15.56 -16.70 -21.58
C SER A 357 -14.36 -17.39 -20.93
N ALA A 358 -13.87 -18.51 -21.46
CA ALA A 358 -12.63 -19.12 -20.97
C ALA A 358 -11.40 -18.23 -21.16
N ALA A 359 -11.23 -17.41 -22.21
CA ALA A 359 -10.05 -16.53 -22.29
C ALA A 359 -10.10 -15.37 -21.26
N LEU A 360 -11.29 -14.87 -20.91
CA LEU A 360 -11.48 -13.91 -19.82
C LEU A 360 -11.51 -14.57 -18.42
N VAL A 361 -11.91 -15.84 -18.33
CA VAL A 361 -12.06 -16.63 -17.09
C VAL A 361 -10.83 -17.50 -16.78
N LEU A 362 -10.01 -17.87 -17.76
CA LEU A 362 -8.72 -18.59 -17.57
C LEU A 362 -7.61 -17.63 -17.09
N GLY A 363 -7.85 -16.32 -17.10
CA GLY A 363 -7.11 -15.37 -16.27
C GLY A 363 -7.53 -15.39 -14.79
N ILE A 364 -8.51 -16.24 -14.43
CA ILE A 364 -9.06 -16.51 -13.10
C ILE A 364 -8.84 -18.00 -12.77
N SER A 365 -7.66 -18.54 -13.09
CA SER A 365 -7.24 -19.82 -12.50
C SER A 365 -6.73 -19.55 -11.10
N PHE A 366 -7.58 -19.83 -10.11
CA PHE A 366 -7.13 -20.17 -8.76
C PHE A 366 -6.41 -21.52 -8.83
N GLU A 367 -5.10 -21.50 -8.61
CA GLU A 367 -4.39 -22.48 -7.78
C GLU A 367 -3.46 -21.72 -6.83
#